data_AF-H6Q7M8-F1
#
_entry.id   AF-H6Q7M8-F1
#
_cell.length_a   1.000
_cell.length_b   1.000
_cell.length_c   1.000
_cell.angle_alpha   90.00
_cell.angle_beta   90.00
_cell.angle_gamma   90.00
#
_symmetry.space_group_name_H-M   'P 1'
#
loop_
_entity.id
_entity.type
_entity.pdbx_description
1 polymer ?
#
loop_
_entity_poly.entity_id
_entity_poly.type
_entity_poly.pdbx_seq_one_letter_code
_entity_poly.pdbx_strand_id
1 'polypeptide(L)' 'MVYKCAICGREDVPLLEANIKGMGPALVCPECWSRLMAENKIIVGSTGGGCPCG' A
#
# COMPACT_ATOMS: atom_id res chain seq x y z
N MET A 1 -3.24 11.00 -16.14
CA MET A 1 -3.82 10.46 -14.90
C MET A 1 -2.95 10.96 -13.76
N VAL A 2 -3.51 11.71 -12.83
CA VAL A 2 -2.79 12.05 -11.59
C VAL A 2 -3.08 10.89 -10.63
N TYR A 3 -2.03 10.20 -10.21
CA TYR A 3 -2.17 9.10 -9.26
C TYR A 3 -2.20 9.70 -7.86
N LYS A 4 -3.20 9.31 -7.07
CA LYS A 4 -3.40 9.78 -5.69
C LYS A 4 -3.57 8.62 -4.74
N CYS A 5 -3.21 8.83 -3.48
CA CYS A 5 -3.45 7.84 -2.43
C CYS A 5 -4.95 7.57 -2.31
N ALA A 6 -5.37 6.31 -2.45
CA ALA A 6 -6.77 5.90 -2.34
C ALA A 6 -7.37 6.10 -0.93
N ILE A 7 -6.53 6.33 0.09
CA ILE A 7 -6.95 6.51 1.48
C ILE A 7 -7.01 8.00 1.87
N CYS A 8 -5.94 8.75 1.62
CA CYS A 8 -5.84 10.15 2.07
C CYS A 8 -5.85 11.18 0.94
N GLY A 9 -5.82 10.76 -0.32
CA GLY A 9 -5.92 11.64 -1.48
C GLY A 9 -4.66 12.42 -1.84
N ARG A 10 -3.53 12.22 -1.14
CA ARG A 10 -2.25 12.88 -1.47
C ARG A 10 -1.71 12.47 -2.83
N GLU A 11 -1.14 13.45 -3.52
CA GLU A 11 -0.57 13.36 -4.88
C GLU A 11 0.92 13.78 -4.91
N ASP A 12 1.40 14.40 -3.84
CA ASP A 12 2.76 14.91 -3.66
C ASP A 12 3.77 13.87 -3.18
N VAL A 13 3.31 12.64 -2.95
CA VAL A 13 4.09 11.55 -2.34
C VAL A 13 4.17 10.34 -3.28
N PRO A 14 5.26 9.55 -3.20
CA PRO A 14 5.32 8.28 -3.92
C PRO A 14 4.15 7.39 -3.50
N LEU A 15 3.59 6.64 -4.44
CA LEU A 15 2.50 5.71 -4.18
C LEU A 15 3.00 4.27 -4.30
N LEU A 16 2.56 3.45 -3.37
CA LEU A 16 2.84 2.03 -3.27
C LEU A 16 1.58 1.26 -3.64
N GLU A 17 1.76 0.14 -4.33
CA GLU A 17 0.65 -0.78 -4.57
C GLU A 17 0.37 -1.59 -3.29
N ALA A 18 -0.87 -1.52 -2.82
CA ALA A 18 -1.37 -2.33 -1.72
C ALA A 18 -2.55 -3.15 -2.18
N ASN A 19 -2.53 -4.46 -1.95
CA ASN A 19 -3.73 -5.28 -2.02
C ASN A 19 -4.49 -5.19 -0.70
N ILE A 20 -5.53 -4.36 -0.64
CA ILE A 20 -6.28 -4.12 0.60
C ILE A 20 -7.40 -5.16 0.72
N LYS A 21 -7.48 -5.84 1.88
CA LYS A 21 -8.54 -6.81 2.20
C LYS A 21 -9.92 -6.19 1.99
N GLY A 22 -10.72 -6.79 1.11
CA GLY A 22 -12.10 -6.34 0.81
C GLY A 22 -12.21 -5.16 -0.16
N MET A 23 -11.09 -4.55 -0.59
CA MET A 23 -11.08 -3.46 -1.57
C MET A 23 -10.33 -3.85 -2.86
N GLY A 24 -9.33 -4.73 -2.77
CA GLY A 24 -8.48 -5.13 -3.89
C GLY A 24 -7.24 -4.25 -4.03
N PRO A 25 -6.57 -4.28 -5.20
CA PRO A 25 -5.35 -3.50 -5.43
C PRO A 25 -5.64 -2.01 -5.52
N ALA A 26 -4.91 -1.22 -4.72
CA ALA A 26 -5.02 0.24 -4.69
C ALA A 26 -3.64 0.89 -4.48
N LEU A 27 -3.48 2.09 -5.04
CA LEU A 27 -2.30 2.92 -4.82
C LEU A 27 -2.46 3.74 -3.53
N VAL A 28 -1.51 3.62 -2.63
CA VAL A 28 -1.53 4.29 -1.32
C VAL A 28 -0.16 4.87 -0.97
N CYS A 29 -0.12 5.97 -0.23
CA CYS A 29 1.16 6.54 0.22
C CYS A 29 1.84 5.65 1.29
N PRO A 30 3.17 5.75 1.49
CA PRO A 30 3.94 4.97 2.47
C PRO A 30 3.35 4.96 3.89
N GLU A 31 2.82 6.10 4.34
CA GLU A 31 2.19 6.21 5.65
C GLU A 31 0.89 5.39 5.74
N CYS A 32 0.00 5.52 4.75
CA CYS A 32 -1.23 4.73 4.69
C CYS A 32 -0.93 3.24 4.49
N TRP A 33 0.06 2.92 3.67
CA TRP A 33 0.51 1.55 3.45
C TRP A 33 1.01 0.91 4.75
N SER A 34 1.92 1.58 5.47
CA SER A 34 2.48 1.09 6.74
C SER A 34 1.40 0.88 7.79
N ARG A 35 0.43 1.79 7.87
CA ARG A 35 -0.71 1.69 8.77
C ARG A 35 -1.63 0.51 8.40
N LEU A 36 -1.95 0.35 7.12
CA LEU A 36 -2.74 -0.80 6.65
C LEU A 36 -2.00 -2.13 6.89
N MET A 37 -0.67 -2.16 6.75
CA MET A 37 0.16 -3.31 7.11
C MET A 37 0.10 -3.62 8.61
N ALA A 38 0.27 -2.60 9.46
CA ALA A 38 0.20 -2.74 10.92
C ALA A 38 -1.18 -3.22 11.39
N GLU A 39 -2.25 -2.80 10.70
CA GLU A 39 -3.62 -3.27 10.94
C GLU A 39 -3.90 -4.64 10.27
N ASN A 40 -2.91 -5.28 9.66
CA ASN A 40 -3.04 -6.53 8.88
C ASN A 40 -4.15 -6.46 7.81
N LYS A 41 -4.40 -5.27 7.26
CA LYS A 41 -5.40 -5.01 6.21
C LYS A 41 -4.85 -5.20 4.81
N ILE A 42 -3.55 -5.42 4.63
CA ILE A 42 -2.93 -5.73 3.34
C ILE A 42 -2.84 -7.25 3.18
N ILE A 43 -3.31 -7.76 2.05
CA ILE A 43 -3.10 -9.13 1.59
C ILE A 43 -1.70 -9.17 1.01
N VAL A 44 -0.77 -9.69 1.81
CA VAL A 44 0.57 -10.04 1.32
C VAL A 44 0.45 -11.45 0.76
N GLY A 45 0.19 -11.57 -0.54
CA GLY A 45 0.21 -12.86 -1.22
C GLY A 45 1.61 -13.46 -1.13
N SER A 46 1.71 -14.77 -0.93
CA SER A 46 2.96 -15.55 -0.82
C SER A 46 3.76 -15.62 -2.13
N THR A 47 3.95 -14.49 -2.81
CA THR A 47 4.93 -14.33 -3.89
C THR A 47 6.11 -13.61 -3.27
N GLY A 48 7.20 -14.35 -3.08
CA GLY A 48 8.39 -13.93 -2.36
C GLY A 48 8.84 -12.52 -2.71
N GLY A 49 8.85 -11.69 -1.69
CA GLY A 49 9.36 -10.33 -1.72
C GLY A 49 9.68 -9.91 -0.31
N GLY A 50 10.36 -10.79 0.44
CA GLY A 50 11.05 -10.36 1.64
C GLY A 50 11.97 -9.24 1.22
N CYS A 51 11.74 -8.04 1.74
CA CYS A 51 12.69 -6.96 1.62
C CYS A 51 13.95 -7.42 2.36
N PRO A 52 15.09 -7.70 1.70
CA PRO A 52 16.34 -7.87 2.40
C PRO A 52 16.85 -6.46 2.71
N CYS A 53 16.18 -5.77 3.63
CA CYS A 53 16.81 -4.61 4.25
C CYS A 53 17.83 -5.14 5.25
N GLY A 54 19.06 -5.32 4.76
CA GLY A 54 20.35 -5.27 5.48
C GLY A 54 20.45 -6.00 6.79
#